data_AF-Q0ZA33-F1
#
_entry.id   AF-Q0ZA33-F1
#
_cell.length_a   1.000
_cell.length_b   1.000
_cell.length_c   1.000
_cell.angle_alpha   90.00
_cell.angle_beta   90.00
_cell.angle_gamma   90.00
#
_symmetry.space_group_name_H-M   'P 1'
#
loop_
_entity.id
_entity.type
_entity.pdbx_description
1 polymer ?
#
loop_
_entity_poly.entity_id
_entity_poly.type
_entity_poly.pdbx_seq_one_letter_code
_entity_poly.pdbx_strand_id
1 'polypeptide(L)'
;VTEGCCFSNTAGDLIFTGNSHSLSFKNISLTGKGAAISNTADTKTTTLSGFSHLTFSSSPSSTVATGKGAIFCQGSSLNISNNTLVSFTDNHSTENGGAIGYETTPTPPTPPPTPPSSPNPSPQATHLSSVSSGTPVQSAQATVTFQGNTEVLFSGNSSGKNGGAIYAQNLAITSSSGTILFTNNTAKEKGGAIAIANSGTLSLSAEGGNIIFQGNIA
;
A
#
# COMPACT_ATOMS: atom_id res chain seq x y z
N VAL A 1 -16.19 13.67 -16.29
CA VAL A 1 -15.51 13.00 -15.17
C VAL A 1 -15.49 13.94 -13.98
N THR A 2 -15.75 13.42 -12.78
CA THR A 2 -15.85 14.23 -11.56
C THR A 2 -14.63 13.96 -10.70
N GLU A 3 -13.97 15.02 -10.23
CA GLU A 3 -12.88 14.89 -9.26
C GLU A 3 -13.45 14.47 -7.90
N GLY A 4 -12.85 13.46 -7.27
CA GLY A 4 -13.29 12.96 -5.97
C GLY A 4 -12.95 11.49 -5.73
N CYS A 5 -13.38 11.00 -4.57
CA CYS A 5 -13.26 9.61 -4.13
C CYS A 5 -14.57 9.19 -3.46
N CYS A 6 -14.94 7.90 -3.45
CA CYS A 6 -16.11 7.46 -2.67
C CYS A 6 -15.89 7.68 -1.16
N PHE A 7 -14.67 7.42 -0.68
CA PHE A 7 -14.23 7.71 0.69
C PHE A 7 -12.95 8.55 0.66
N SER A 8 -12.96 9.68 1.36
CA SER A 8 -11.77 10.52 1.57
C SER A 8 -11.50 10.61 3.06
N ASN A 9 -10.39 10.01 3.50
CA ASN A 9 -9.95 10.02 4.88
C ASN A 9 -8.70 10.88 5.03
N THR A 10 -8.82 11.97 5.78
CA THR A 10 -7.72 12.90 6.06
C THR A 10 -7.32 12.92 7.53
N ALA A 11 -8.06 12.23 8.40
CA ALA A 11 -7.76 12.13 9.83
C ALA A 11 -8.30 10.82 10.42
N GLY A 12 -7.55 10.24 11.37
CA GLY A 12 -7.96 9.01 12.05
C GLY A 12 -7.83 7.75 11.21
N ASP A 13 -8.11 6.60 11.83
CA ASP A 13 -8.14 5.31 11.17
C ASP A 13 -9.46 5.12 10.43
N LEU A 14 -9.40 4.43 9.28
CA LEU A 14 -10.57 4.09 8.47
C LEU A 14 -10.76 2.57 8.50
N ILE A 15 -11.87 2.10 9.07
CA ILE A 15 -12.08 0.66 9.33
C ILE A 15 -13.37 0.20 8.66
N PHE A 16 -13.27 -0.84 7.85
CA PHE A 16 -14.41 -1.55 7.27
C PHE A 16 -14.38 -3.01 7.72
N THR A 17 -15.51 -3.48 8.26
CA THR A 17 -15.66 -4.84 8.77
C THR A 17 -16.79 -5.54 8.04
N GLY A 18 -16.48 -6.65 7.38
CA GLY A 18 -17.42 -7.38 6.55
C GLY A 18 -18.33 -8.35 7.29
N ASN A 19 -17.88 -8.93 8.42
CA ASN A 19 -18.60 -9.98 9.15
C ASN A 19 -19.20 -11.04 8.20
N SER A 20 -18.38 -11.58 7.32
CA SER A 20 -18.73 -12.57 6.28
C SER A 20 -19.70 -12.10 5.19
N HIS A 21 -19.90 -10.80 5.05
CA HIS A 21 -20.63 -10.19 3.94
C HIS A 21 -19.67 -9.57 2.92
N SER A 22 -20.23 -9.03 1.84
CA SER A 22 -19.46 -8.49 0.71
C SER A 22 -19.48 -6.97 0.68
N LEU A 23 -18.38 -6.36 0.24
CA LEU A 23 -18.27 -4.94 -0.10
C LEU A 23 -17.71 -4.83 -1.51
N SER A 24 -18.31 -3.98 -2.34
CA SER A 24 -17.96 -3.86 -3.76
C SER A 24 -17.95 -2.42 -4.23
N PHE A 25 -16.82 -2.01 -4.80
CA PHE A 25 -16.64 -0.80 -5.58
C PHE A 25 -16.56 -1.21 -7.05
N LYS A 26 -17.55 -0.81 -7.85
CA LYS A 26 -17.66 -1.22 -9.25
C LYS A 26 -17.92 -0.01 -10.12
N ASN A 27 -17.17 0.12 -11.21
CA ASN A 27 -17.38 1.16 -12.24
C ASN A 27 -17.29 2.59 -11.69
N ILE A 28 -16.43 2.82 -10.70
CA ILE A 28 -16.26 4.16 -10.12
C ILE A 28 -15.45 5.03 -11.09
N SER A 29 -16.08 6.05 -11.66
CA SER A 29 -15.46 6.95 -12.66
C SER A 29 -14.90 8.25 -12.07
N LEU A 30 -14.70 8.28 -10.74
CA LEU A 30 -14.10 9.42 -10.05
C LEU A 30 -12.58 9.46 -10.31
N THR A 31 -12.01 10.66 -10.31
CA THR A 31 -10.60 10.88 -10.72
C THR A 31 -9.69 11.36 -9.59
N GLY A 32 -10.18 11.39 -8.34
CA GLY A 32 -9.32 11.60 -7.17
C GLY A 32 -8.34 10.43 -7.00
N LYS A 33 -7.22 10.68 -6.32
CA LYS A 33 -6.27 9.61 -5.98
C LYS A 33 -6.99 8.55 -5.15
N GLY A 34 -7.04 7.31 -5.63
CA GLY A 34 -7.87 6.28 -5.03
C GLY A 34 -9.36 6.60 -5.21
N ALA A 35 -9.89 6.31 -6.39
CA ALA A 35 -11.27 6.63 -6.76
C ALA A 35 -12.30 6.00 -5.80
N ALA A 36 -12.02 4.81 -5.27
CA ALA A 36 -12.82 4.20 -4.23
C ALA A 36 -12.44 4.73 -2.84
N ILE A 37 -11.16 4.58 -2.45
CA ILE A 37 -10.69 4.93 -1.11
C ILE A 37 -9.41 5.75 -1.22
N SER A 38 -9.44 6.97 -0.70
CA SER A 38 -8.26 7.80 -0.47
C SER A 38 -8.00 7.93 1.01
N ASN A 39 -6.83 7.50 1.49
CA ASN A 39 -6.37 7.77 2.84
C ASN A 39 -5.08 8.59 2.81
N THR A 40 -5.15 9.82 3.31
CA THR A 40 -4.01 10.73 3.44
C THR A 40 -3.79 11.12 4.91
N ALA A 41 -4.39 10.39 5.84
CA ALA A 41 -4.15 10.56 7.26
C ALA A 41 -2.79 9.94 7.62
N ASP A 42 -1.77 10.80 7.72
CA ASP A 42 -0.38 10.38 7.99
C ASP A 42 -0.29 9.53 9.25
N THR A 43 0.48 8.45 9.19
CA THR A 43 0.66 7.42 10.24
C THR A 43 -0.61 6.64 10.63
N LYS A 44 -1.73 6.83 9.94
CA LYS A 44 -2.99 6.11 10.20
C LYS A 44 -3.17 4.90 9.31
N THR A 45 -4.17 4.10 9.62
CA THR A 45 -4.40 2.82 8.93
C THR A 45 -5.79 2.76 8.31
N THR A 46 -5.84 2.33 7.05
CA THR A 46 -7.06 1.78 6.46
C THR A 46 -7.10 0.28 6.69
N THR A 47 -8.17 -0.25 7.29
CA THR A 47 -8.36 -1.69 7.50
C THR A 47 -9.60 -2.18 6.75
N LEU A 48 -9.44 -3.23 5.94
CA LEU A 48 -10.51 -3.93 5.22
C LEU A 48 -10.47 -5.40 5.62
N SER A 49 -11.40 -5.84 6.47
CA SER A 49 -11.34 -7.19 7.02
C SER A 49 -12.67 -7.91 7.19
N GLY A 50 -12.60 -9.25 7.18
CA GLY A 50 -13.74 -10.12 7.46
C GLY A 50 -14.79 -10.17 6.35
N PHE A 51 -14.46 -9.80 5.11
CA PHE A 51 -15.40 -9.88 3.98
C PHE A 51 -15.41 -11.28 3.36
N SER A 52 -16.59 -11.75 2.95
CA SER A 52 -16.70 -12.89 2.03
C SER A 52 -16.17 -12.52 0.65
N HIS A 53 -16.51 -11.33 0.15
CA HIS A 53 -16.01 -10.80 -1.10
C HIS A 53 -15.73 -9.31 -0.94
N LEU A 54 -14.46 -8.93 -1.07
CA LEU A 54 -14.03 -7.55 -1.17
C LEU A 54 -13.61 -7.28 -2.61
N THR A 55 -14.34 -6.41 -3.31
CA THR A 55 -14.15 -6.20 -4.75
C THR A 55 -13.92 -4.73 -5.09
N PHE A 56 -12.90 -4.49 -5.91
CA PHE A 56 -12.62 -3.23 -6.58
C PHE A 56 -12.47 -3.52 -8.08
N SER A 57 -13.50 -3.23 -8.86
CA SER A 57 -13.52 -3.51 -10.30
C SER A 57 -13.73 -2.24 -11.10
N SER A 58 -12.90 -1.97 -12.11
CA SER A 58 -13.07 -0.82 -13.00
C SER A 58 -13.23 0.50 -12.23
N SER A 59 -12.41 0.70 -11.19
CA SER A 59 -12.58 1.79 -10.22
C SER A 59 -11.30 2.63 -10.07
N PRO A 60 -10.93 3.45 -11.05
CA PRO A 60 -11.58 3.61 -12.34
C PRO A 60 -11.03 2.64 -13.39
N SER A 61 -11.75 2.44 -14.50
CA SER A 61 -11.23 1.66 -15.63
C SER A 61 -10.35 2.51 -16.54
N SER A 62 -9.66 1.87 -17.49
CA SER A 62 -8.80 2.53 -18.48
C SER A 62 -9.53 3.50 -19.42
N THR A 63 -10.87 3.48 -19.42
CA THR A 63 -11.70 4.45 -20.15
C THR A 63 -11.71 5.83 -19.48
N VAL A 64 -11.34 5.92 -18.20
CA VAL A 64 -11.23 7.18 -17.45
C VAL A 64 -9.81 7.71 -17.64
N ALA A 65 -9.64 8.63 -18.60
CA ALA A 65 -8.34 9.12 -19.06
C ALA A 65 -7.44 9.79 -17.99
N THR A 66 -7.99 10.15 -16.83
CA THR A 66 -7.27 10.75 -15.69
C THR A 66 -7.47 9.97 -14.40
N GLY A 67 -7.84 8.69 -14.51
CA GLY A 67 -8.04 7.80 -13.37
C GLY A 67 -6.77 7.60 -12.54
N LYS A 68 -6.91 7.38 -11.23
CA LYS A 68 -5.78 7.30 -10.29
C LYS A 68 -5.89 6.11 -9.32
N GLY A 69 -6.23 4.95 -9.87
CA GLY A 69 -6.34 3.69 -9.14
C GLY A 69 -7.53 3.63 -8.17
N ALA A 70 -7.73 2.46 -7.56
CA ALA A 70 -8.86 2.20 -6.68
C ALA A 70 -8.61 2.66 -5.25
N ILE A 71 -7.44 2.33 -4.71
CA ILE A 71 -7.05 2.71 -3.34
C ILE A 71 -5.78 3.54 -3.41
N PHE A 72 -5.76 4.63 -2.67
CA PHE A 72 -4.59 5.46 -2.49
C PHE A 72 -4.27 5.65 -1.01
N CYS A 73 -2.98 5.55 -0.68
CA CYS A 73 -2.45 5.77 0.66
C CYS A 73 -1.29 6.79 0.61
N GLN A 74 -1.29 7.77 1.50
CA GLN A 74 -0.18 8.71 1.67
C GLN A 74 0.26 8.77 3.12
N GLY A 75 1.46 8.27 3.42
CA GLY A 75 1.96 8.14 4.80
C GLY A 75 1.13 7.21 5.70
N SER A 76 0.12 6.52 5.14
CA SER A 76 -0.84 5.67 5.84
C SER A 76 -0.66 4.20 5.47
N SER A 77 -0.90 3.29 6.40
CA SER A 77 -0.91 1.84 6.15
C SER A 77 -2.22 1.39 5.53
N LEU A 78 -2.17 0.30 4.76
CA LEU A 78 -3.34 -0.41 4.25
C LEU A 78 -3.27 -1.87 4.70
N ASN A 79 -4.22 -2.30 5.52
CA ASN A 79 -4.31 -3.68 5.96
C ASN A 79 -5.56 -4.35 5.35
N ILE A 80 -5.34 -5.32 4.47
CA ILE A 80 -6.39 -6.15 3.89
C ILE A 80 -6.23 -7.56 4.47
N SER A 81 -7.11 -7.94 5.39
CA SER A 81 -6.91 -9.17 6.16
C SER A 81 -8.16 -9.99 6.42
N ASN A 82 -7.99 -11.30 6.53
CA ASN A 82 -9.03 -12.24 6.93
C ASN A 82 -10.28 -12.17 6.04
N ASN A 83 -10.08 -11.99 4.73
CA ASN A 83 -11.16 -12.02 3.75
C ASN A 83 -11.14 -13.36 2.99
N THR A 84 -12.32 -13.86 2.60
CA THR A 84 -12.37 -15.07 1.77
C THR A 84 -11.87 -14.78 0.36
N LEU A 85 -12.39 -13.74 -0.30
CA LEU A 85 -11.91 -13.30 -1.61
C LEU A 85 -11.67 -11.79 -1.63
N VAL A 86 -10.47 -11.40 -2.04
CA VAL A 86 -10.09 -10.02 -2.37
C VAL A 86 -9.82 -9.93 -3.87
N SER A 87 -10.50 -9.04 -4.58
CA SER A 87 -10.35 -8.91 -6.03
C SER A 87 -10.19 -7.46 -6.47
N PHE A 88 -9.10 -7.20 -7.19
CA PHE A 88 -8.83 -5.96 -7.91
C PHE A 88 -8.78 -6.27 -9.41
N THR A 89 -9.79 -5.83 -10.15
CA THR A 89 -9.98 -6.15 -11.56
C THR A 89 -10.09 -4.90 -12.42
N ASP A 90 -9.31 -4.84 -13.50
CA ASP A 90 -9.41 -3.79 -14.53
C ASP A 90 -9.35 -2.35 -13.98
N ASN A 91 -8.61 -2.14 -12.88
CA ASN A 91 -8.39 -0.81 -12.33
C ASN A 91 -7.24 -0.12 -13.07
N HIS A 92 -7.38 1.19 -13.26
CA HIS A 92 -6.45 1.99 -14.02
C HIS A 92 -5.99 3.21 -13.23
N SER A 93 -4.69 3.49 -13.34
CA SER A 93 -4.08 4.73 -12.89
C SER A 93 -3.23 5.32 -14.02
N THR A 94 -3.34 6.62 -14.26
CA THR A 94 -2.35 7.36 -15.05
C THR A 94 -1.07 7.65 -14.27
N GLU A 95 -1.11 7.43 -12.95
CA GLU A 95 0.02 7.58 -12.03
C GLU A 95 0.56 6.19 -11.62
N ASN A 96 1.30 6.10 -10.53
CA ASN A 96 1.78 4.81 -10.02
C ASN A 96 0.63 3.99 -9.41
N GLY A 97 0.69 2.67 -9.52
CA GLY A 97 -0.27 1.76 -8.91
C GLY A 97 -1.62 1.73 -9.63
N GLY A 98 -1.83 0.76 -10.52
CA GLY A 98 -3.08 0.68 -11.28
C GLY A 98 -4.31 0.35 -10.42
N ALA A 99 -4.14 -0.47 -9.39
CA ALA A 99 -5.16 -0.74 -8.38
C ALA A 99 -4.88 -0.01 -7.07
N ILE A 100 -3.65 -0.13 -6.54
CA ILE A 100 -3.24 0.44 -5.26
C ILE A 100 -2.02 1.31 -5.47
N GLY A 101 -2.14 2.60 -5.16
CA GLY A 101 -1.05 3.57 -5.21
C GLY A 101 -0.65 4.05 -3.81
N TYR A 102 0.65 4.33 -3.65
CA TYR A 102 1.22 4.87 -2.41
C TYR A 102 2.13 6.07 -2.68
N GLU A 103 2.10 7.06 -1.80
CA GLU A 103 3.07 8.15 -1.74
C GLU A 103 3.61 8.33 -0.30
N THR A 104 4.90 8.63 -0.16
CA THR A 104 5.44 9.06 1.13
C THR A 104 4.98 10.48 1.42
N THR A 105 4.70 10.77 2.69
CA THR A 105 4.64 12.17 3.15
C THR A 105 6.03 12.78 3.01
N PRO A 106 6.16 14.03 2.51
CA PRO A 106 7.44 14.72 2.51
C PRO A 106 7.96 14.79 3.94
N THR A 107 9.19 14.32 4.19
CA THR A 107 9.84 14.57 5.48
C THR A 107 9.96 16.08 5.68
N PRO A 108 9.54 16.64 6.82
CA PRO A 108 9.81 18.03 7.14
C PRO A 108 11.31 18.30 6.98
N PRO A 109 11.72 19.45 6.43
CA PRO A 109 13.14 19.78 6.31
C PRO A 109 13.77 19.69 7.70
N THR A 110 14.90 19.00 7.80
CA THR A 110 15.65 18.86 9.05
C THR A 110 15.91 20.26 9.62
N PRO A 111 15.59 20.54 10.90
CA PRO A 111 15.99 21.81 11.51
C PRO A 111 17.49 22.01 11.31
N PRO A 112 17.96 23.24 11.05
CA PRO A 112 19.38 23.53 10.98
C PRO A 112 20.10 22.97 12.21
N PRO A 113 21.30 22.38 12.06
CA PRO A 113 22.04 21.87 13.21
C PRO A 113 22.18 22.99 14.24
N THR A 114 21.73 22.74 15.47
CA THR A 114 21.98 23.64 16.60
C THR A 114 23.49 23.85 16.70
N PRO A 115 23.99 25.11 16.79
CA PRO A 115 25.42 25.37 16.90
C PRO A 115 26.03 24.56 18.05
N PRO A 116 27.22 23.97 17.88
CA PRO A 116 27.87 23.24 18.96
C PRO A 116 28.10 24.19 20.14
N SER A 117 27.49 23.88 21.29
CA SER A 117 27.88 24.46 22.57
C SER A 117 29.32 24.04 22.88
N SER A 118 30.12 25.01 23.32
CA SER A 118 31.59 25.00 23.48
C SER A 118 32.20 23.73 24.08
N PRO A 119 33.45 23.36 23.70
CA PRO A 119 34.10 22.15 24.18
C PRO A 119 34.52 22.27 25.66
N ASN A 120 34.07 21.33 26.48
CA ASN A 120 34.57 21.11 27.84
C ASN A 120 35.72 20.08 27.79
N PRO A 121 36.94 20.38 28.26
CA PRO A 121 38.05 19.43 28.21
C PRO A 121 38.15 18.60 29.49
N SER A 122 38.04 17.27 29.38
CA SER A 122 39.02 16.26 29.82
C SER A 122 38.38 14.89 30.13
N PRO A 123 39.01 13.75 29.79
CA PRO A 123 38.46 12.41 30.01
C PRO A 123 39.06 11.74 31.26
N GLN A 124 38.21 11.10 32.08
CA GLN A 124 38.66 10.16 33.11
C GLN A 124 37.82 8.88 33.02
N ALA A 125 38.49 7.77 32.68
CA ALA A 125 37.90 6.47 32.42
C ALA A 125 37.51 5.72 33.69
N THR A 126 36.37 5.01 33.69
CA THR A 126 36.11 3.84 34.53
C THR A 126 35.25 2.81 33.78
N HIS A 127 35.22 1.60 34.33
CA HIS A 127 35.18 0.30 33.69
C HIS A 127 33.78 -0.36 33.76
N LEU A 128 33.37 -1.01 32.66
CA LEU A 128 32.43 -2.14 32.48
C LEU A 128 31.09 -2.18 33.27
N SER A 129 29.95 -2.02 32.58
CA SER A 129 28.80 -2.94 32.63
C SER A 129 27.71 -2.55 31.63
N SER A 130 27.02 -3.57 31.11
CA SER A 130 25.85 -3.58 30.24
C SER A 130 24.86 -2.42 30.41
N VAL A 131 24.32 -1.89 29.30
CA VAL A 131 22.86 -1.83 29.02
C VAL A 131 22.59 -1.19 27.65
N SER A 132 21.67 -1.83 26.95
CA SER A 132 20.88 -1.38 25.80
C SER A 132 21.62 -1.12 24.50
N SER A 133 21.66 -2.17 23.67
CA SER A 133 21.41 -2.00 22.23
C SER A 133 20.07 -1.27 22.08
N GLY A 134 20.13 0.06 22.09
CA GLY A 134 19.08 0.90 21.54
C GLY A 134 19.00 0.54 20.07
N THR A 135 18.18 -0.46 19.76
CA THR A 135 17.59 -0.52 18.43
C THR A 135 16.96 0.85 18.23
N PRO A 136 17.31 1.60 17.17
CA PRO A 136 16.48 2.73 16.80
C PRO A 136 15.07 2.16 16.71
N VAL A 137 14.14 2.70 17.50
CA VAL A 137 12.72 2.44 17.31
C VAL A 137 12.45 2.97 15.91
N GLN A 138 12.56 2.09 14.92
CA GLN A 138 12.20 2.38 13.56
C GLN A 138 10.70 2.65 13.65
N SER A 139 10.31 3.92 13.55
CA SER A 139 8.90 4.28 13.47
C SER A 139 8.29 3.38 12.40
N ALA A 140 7.30 2.57 12.77
CA ALA A 140 6.71 1.58 11.87
C ALA A 140 6.32 2.29 10.57
N GLN A 141 7.06 2.02 9.50
CA GLN A 141 6.81 2.71 8.24
C GLN A 141 5.50 2.19 7.67
N ALA A 142 4.73 3.09 7.05
CA ALA A 142 3.47 2.71 6.42
C ALA A 142 3.69 1.54 5.45
N THR A 143 2.83 0.53 5.58
CA THR A 143 2.95 -0.75 4.88
C THR A 143 1.60 -1.14 4.29
N VAL A 144 1.62 -1.62 3.06
CA VAL A 144 0.49 -2.31 2.44
C VAL A 144 0.61 -3.79 2.78
N THR A 145 -0.39 -4.36 3.45
CA THR A 145 -0.35 -5.72 3.97
C THR A 145 -1.55 -6.53 3.49
N PHE A 146 -1.26 -7.72 2.98
CA PHE A 146 -2.23 -8.77 2.70
C PHE A 146 -1.92 -9.98 3.58
N GLN A 147 -2.81 -10.31 4.52
CA GLN A 147 -2.58 -11.43 5.45
C GLN A 147 -3.89 -12.16 5.80
N GLY A 148 -3.83 -13.48 5.95
CA GLY A 148 -5.00 -14.27 6.35
C GLY A 148 -6.14 -14.30 5.33
N ASN A 149 -5.95 -13.76 4.12
CA ASN A 149 -6.93 -13.85 3.06
C ASN A 149 -6.84 -15.24 2.41
N THR A 150 -7.99 -15.84 2.07
CA THR A 150 -8.00 -17.15 1.38
C THR A 150 -7.60 -16.99 -0.08
N GLU A 151 -8.19 -16.05 -0.80
CA GLU A 151 -7.83 -15.75 -2.20
C GLU A 151 -7.63 -14.25 -2.42
N VAL A 152 -6.57 -13.90 -3.15
CA VAL A 152 -6.30 -12.51 -3.56
C VAL A 152 -6.01 -12.49 -5.06
N LEU A 153 -6.79 -11.71 -5.81
CA LEU A 153 -6.67 -11.59 -7.25
C LEU A 153 -6.41 -10.14 -7.66
N PHE A 154 -5.32 -9.94 -8.41
CA PHE A 154 -5.06 -8.73 -9.18
C PHE A 154 -5.06 -9.10 -10.66
N SER A 155 -6.11 -8.72 -11.39
CA SER A 155 -6.26 -9.06 -12.81
C SER A 155 -6.48 -7.83 -13.67
N GLY A 156 -5.72 -7.69 -14.76
CA GLY A 156 -5.98 -6.65 -15.77
C GLY A 156 -5.76 -5.22 -15.29
N ASN A 157 -5.11 -5.02 -14.13
CA ASN A 157 -4.86 -3.67 -13.62
C ASN A 157 -3.74 -3.00 -14.44
N SER A 158 -3.84 -1.69 -14.63
CA SER A 158 -2.90 -0.96 -15.49
C SER A 158 -2.44 0.36 -14.87
N SER A 159 -1.14 0.63 -14.99
CA SER A 159 -0.49 1.85 -14.51
C SER A 159 0.17 2.60 -15.67
N GLY A 160 -0.07 3.90 -15.75
CA GLY A 160 0.62 4.82 -16.65
C GLY A 160 2.07 5.05 -16.26
N LYS A 161 2.50 4.59 -15.08
CA LYS A 161 3.86 4.67 -14.57
C LYS A 161 4.33 3.30 -14.08
N ASN A 162 4.58 3.17 -12.77
CA ASN A 162 5.12 1.97 -12.14
C ASN A 162 4.03 1.15 -11.45
N GLY A 163 4.22 -0.16 -11.32
CA GLY A 163 3.36 -1.05 -10.53
C GLY A 163 1.97 -1.20 -11.14
N GLY A 164 1.82 -2.06 -12.15
CA GLY A 164 0.55 -2.19 -12.88
C GLY A 164 -0.64 -2.56 -11.99
N ALA A 165 -0.42 -3.35 -10.94
CA ALA A 165 -1.40 -3.55 -9.87
C ALA A 165 -1.08 -2.68 -8.64
N ILE A 166 0.13 -2.81 -8.08
CA ILE A 166 0.49 -2.21 -6.80
C ILE A 166 1.76 -1.38 -6.96
N TYR A 167 1.70 -0.13 -6.48
CA TYR A 167 2.88 0.65 -6.14
C TYR A 167 2.88 0.97 -4.65
N ALA A 168 3.93 0.59 -3.93
CA ALA A 168 4.01 0.71 -2.48
C ALA A 168 5.41 1.15 -2.02
N GLN A 169 5.52 1.80 -0.85
CA GLN A 169 6.80 1.94 -0.16
C GLN A 169 7.19 0.63 0.50
N ASN A 170 6.31 0.05 1.31
CA ASN A 170 6.53 -1.25 1.91
C ASN A 170 5.34 -2.15 1.57
N LEU A 171 5.62 -3.37 1.13
CA LEU A 171 4.61 -4.36 0.78
C LEU A 171 4.92 -5.68 1.48
N ALA A 172 3.93 -6.18 2.23
CA ALA A 172 3.97 -7.49 2.84
C ALA A 172 2.77 -8.32 2.37
N ILE A 173 3.04 -9.48 1.78
CA ILE A 173 2.01 -10.38 1.29
C ILE A 173 2.28 -11.78 1.87
N THR A 174 1.32 -12.30 2.62
CA THR A 174 1.36 -13.66 3.16
C THR A 174 0.16 -14.45 2.66
N SER A 175 0.44 -15.52 1.91
CA SER A 175 -0.55 -16.54 1.56
C SER A 175 -0.54 -17.63 2.65
N SER A 176 -1.61 -17.72 3.43
CA SER A 176 -1.71 -18.63 4.58
C SER A 176 -2.54 -19.89 4.33
N SER A 177 -3.36 -19.94 3.28
CA SER A 177 -4.21 -21.12 2.97
C SER A 177 -4.71 -21.21 1.53
N GLY A 178 -4.68 -20.13 0.75
CA GLY A 178 -5.10 -20.14 -0.65
C GLY A 178 -4.31 -19.17 -1.53
N THR A 179 -4.70 -19.03 -2.79
CA THR A 179 -3.81 -18.48 -3.83
C THR A 179 -3.84 -16.95 -3.90
N ILE A 180 -2.67 -16.37 -4.12
CA ILE A 180 -2.50 -14.96 -4.47
C ILE A 180 -2.05 -14.91 -5.94
N LEU A 181 -2.89 -14.36 -6.80
CA LEU A 181 -2.68 -14.31 -8.25
C LEU A 181 -2.57 -12.88 -8.74
N PHE A 182 -1.44 -12.56 -9.35
CA PHE A 182 -1.24 -11.37 -10.18
C PHE A 182 -1.24 -11.81 -11.64
N THR A 183 -2.30 -11.49 -12.38
CA THR A 183 -2.42 -11.85 -13.79
C THR A 183 -2.70 -10.67 -14.71
N ASN A 184 -2.00 -10.63 -15.85
CA ASN A 184 -2.25 -9.66 -16.92
C ASN A 184 -2.23 -8.19 -16.44
N ASN A 185 -1.43 -7.87 -15.42
CA ASN A 185 -1.26 -6.49 -14.97
C ASN A 185 -0.17 -5.81 -15.82
N THR A 186 -0.37 -4.53 -16.12
CA THR A 186 0.50 -3.78 -17.04
C THR A 186 0.98 -2.47 -16.46
N ALA A 187 2.26 -2.13 -16.66
CA ALA A 187 2.84 -0.84 -16.34
C ALA A 187 3.49 -0.25 -17.59
N LYS A 188 3.65 1.07 -17.68
CA LYS A 188 4.43 1.71 -18.76
C LYS A 188 5.90 1.92 -18.42
N GLU A 189 6.25 1.90 -17.13
CA GLU A 189 7.61 2.12 -16.65
C GLU A 189 8.18 0.84 -16.02
N LYS A 190 7.99 0.61 -14.71
CA LYS A 190 8.60 -0.52 -13.99
C LYS A 190 7.56 -1.37 -13.27
N GLY A 191 7.78 -2.68 -13.25
CA GLY A 191 7.01 -3.63 -12.47
C GLY A 191 5.58 -3.81 -12.97
N GLY A 192 5.38 -4.75 -13.89
CA GLY A 192 4.06 -4.97 -14.52
C GLY A 192 2.96 -5.34 -13.52
N ALA A 193 3.30 -6.06 -12.44
CA ALA A 193 2.41 -6.30 -11.32
C ALA A 193 2.70 -5.35 -10.14
N ILE A 194 3.91 -5.43 -9.60
CA ILE A 194 4.32 -4.75 -8.37
C ILE A 194 5.55 -3.91 -8.67
N ALA A 195 5.56 -2.67 -8.17
CA ALA A 195 6.77 -1.87 -8.06
C ALA A 195 6.88 -1.28 -6.66
N ILE A 196 8.10 -1.29 -6.11
CA ILE A 196 8.41 -0.76 -4.78
C ILE A 196 9.14 0.56 -4.94
N ALA A 197 8.73 1.57 -4.17
CA ALA A 197 9.37 2.87 -4.14
C ALA A 197 10.81 2.77 -3.61
N ASN A 198 11.62 3.80 -3.88
CA ASN A 198 13.02 3.83 -3.43
C ASN A 198 13.13 3.65 -1.91
N SER A 199 14.12 2.88 -1.47
CA SER A 199 14.33 2.53 -0.05
C SER A 199 13.16 1.78 0.60
N GLY A 200 12.27 1.21 -0.22
CA GLY A 200 11.15 0.40 0.22
C GLY A 200 11.50 -1.06 0.44
N THR A 201 10.54 -1.82 0.95
CA THR A 201 10.69 -3.25 1.23
C THR A 201 9.58 -4.08 0.58
N LEU A 202 9.94 -5.31 0.19
CA LEU A 202 9.01 -6.33 -0.27
C LEU A 202 9.23 -7.60 0.56
N SER A 203 8.14 -8.11 1.14
CA SER A 203 8.10 -9.43 1.76
C SER A 203 6.98 -10.25 1.13
N LEU A 204 7.33 -11.41 0.58
CA LEU A 204 6.39 -12.38 0.02
C LEU A 204 6.57 -13.70 0.78
N SER A 205 5.50 -14.19 1.41
CA SER A 205 5.50 -15.47 2.11
C SER A 205 4.40 -16.38 1.57
N ALA A 206 4.79 -17.50 0.99
CA ALA A 206 3.91 -18.54 0.46
C ALA A 206 3.79 -19.71 1.46
N GLU A 207 3.55 -19.39 2.73
CA GLU A 207 3.54 -20.35 3.84
C GLU A 207 2.47 -21.44 3.72
N GLY A 208 1.30 -21.09 3.19
CA GLY A 208 0.16 -22.02 3.09
C GLY A 208 -0.57 -22.01 1.75
N GLY A 209 -0.07 -21.29 0.74
CA GLY A 209 -0.66 -21.26 -0.60
C GLY A 209 0.24 -20.60 -1.64
N ASN A 210 -0.13 -20.75 -2.90
CA ASN A 210 0.68 -20.28 -4.03
C ASN A 210 0.62 -18.75 -4.16
N ILE A 211 1.75 -18.15 -4.52
CA ILE A 211 1.81 -16.78 -5.05
C ILE A 211 2.24 -16.88 -6.51
N ILE A 212 1.37 -16.45 -7.42
CA ILE A 212 1.52 -16.65 -8.87
C ILE A 212 1.55 -15.30 -9.57
N PHE A 213 2.55 -15.13 -10.45
CA PHE A 213 2.64 -14.00 -11.37
C PHE A 213 2.54 -14.53 -12.80
N GLN A 214 1.49 -14.17 -13.53
CA GLN A 214 1.21 -14.69 -14.87
C GLN A 214 0.88 -13.57 -15.86
N GLY A 215 1.68 -13.41 -16.92
CA GLY A 215 1.36 -12.46 -18.00
C GLY A 215 1.45 -10.97 -17.59
N ASN A 216 2.19 -10.65 -16.53
CA ASN A 216 2.40 -9.25 -16.13
C ASN A 216 3.51 -8.62 -16.97
N ILE A 217 3.30 -7.40 -17.48
CA ILE A 217 4.18 -6.73 -18.46
C ILE A 217 4.50 -5.30 -18.01
N ALA A 218 5.76 -4.88 -18.12
CA ALA A 218 6.20 -3.48 -17.98
C ALA A 218 6.98 -3.06 -19.23
#